data_AF-Q0RVK0-F1
#
_entry.id   AF-Q0RVK0-F1
#
_cell.length_a   1.000
_cell.length_b   1.000
_cell.length_c   1.000
_cell.angle_alpha   90.00
_cell.angle_beta   90.00
_cell.angle_gamma   90.00
#
_symmetry.space_group_name_H-M   'P 1'
#
loop_
_entity.id
_entity.type
_entity.pdbx_description
1 polymer ?
#
loop_
_entity_poly.entity_id
_entity_poly.type
_entity_poly.pdbx_seq_one_letter_code
_entity_poly.pdbx_strand_id
1 'polypeptide(L)'
;MRQIRFSCPADIRSRPKEAELRPKMYPEEFRRKVLDLVAAGRPAAQVAADLDIGDQTIYAWRKQELIDTGQAQGITRGEQTELAAARQRIREVETQVAILARARDLLQEPHSRNGGSLPSGAMAAEGLPVPPACRLLSSARSRMLRRAHPAALPSTLFGMPG
;
A
#
# COMPACT_ATOMS: atom_id res chain seq x y z
N MET A 1 16.76 -3.23 -57.65
CA MET A 1 15.95 -2.68 -56.54
C MET A 1 16.88 -2.24 -55.42
N ARG A 2 16.92 -0.93 -55.11
CA ARG A 2 17.71 -0.34 -54.03
C ARG A 2 17.00 -0.56 -52.70
N GLN A 3 17.55 -1.39 -51.82
CA GLN A 3 17.10 -1.50 -50.44
C GLN A 3 17.73 -0.35 -49.64
N ILE A 4 16.92 0.68 -49.37
CA ILE A 4 17.25 1.74 -48.40
C ILE A 4 17.18 1.06 -47.02
N ARG A 5 18.34 0.76 -46.42
CA ARG A 5 18.38 0.44 -44.99
C ARG A 5 18.09 1.74 -44.26
N PHE A 6 16.86 1.87 -43.76
CA PHE A 6 16.50 2.87 -42.78
C PHE A 6 17.45 2.74 -41.60
N SER A 7 18.27 3.77 -41.41
CA SER A 7 18.98 3.99 -40.15
C SER A 7 17.92 4.10 -39.06
N CYS A 8 17.87 3.18 -38.11
CA CYS A 8 17.11 3.39 -36.88
C CYS A 8 17.88 4.42 -36.05
N PRO A 9 17.34 5.62 -35.80
CA PRO A 9 17.95 6.53 -34.86
C PRO A 9 17.51 6.18 -33.44
N ALA A 10 18.38 6.52 -32.50
CA ALA A 10 18.13 6.62 -31.07
C ALA A 10 18.01 5.30 -30.30
N ASP A 11 19.16 4.84 -29.78
CA ASP A 11 19.19 4.40 -28.40
C ASP A 11 19.90 5.45 -27.53
N ILE A 12 19.17 6.56 -27.26
CA ILE A 12 19.48 7.47 -26.15
C ILE A 12 18.75 6.95 -24.91
N ARG A 13 18.89 5.66 -24.58
CA ARG A 13 18.46 5.11 -23.28
C ARG A 13 19.64 4.81 -22.39
N SER A 14 20.62 5.71 -22.39
CA SER A 14 21.43 5.96 -21.20
C SER A 14 20.67 6.95 -20.32
N ARG A 15 19.68 6.49 -19.55
CA ARG A 15 19.17 7.27 -18.42
C ARG A 15 19.42 6.53 -17.11
N PRO A 16 20.67 6.42 -16.64
CA PRO A 16 20.92 5.87 -15.32
C PRO A 16 20.92 7.02 -14.31
N LYS A 17 19.78 7.54 -13.88
CA LYS A 17 19.77 8.54 -12.78
C LYS A 17 18.49 8.48 -11.92
N GLU A 18 17.99 7.29 -11.59
CA GLU A 18 16.98 7.14 -10.52
C GLU A 18 17.53 7.54 -9.14
N ALA A 19 18.85 7.50 -8.95
CA ALA A 19 19.52 8.00 -7.73
C ALA A 19 19.66 9.53 -7.67
N GLU A 20 19.55 10.26 -8.79
CA GLU A 20 19.72 11.73 -8.85
C GLU A 20 18.41 12.49 -8.62
N LEU A 21 17.27 11.79 -8.61
CA LEU A 21 15.94 12.33 -8.36
C LEU A 21 15.52 12.26 -6.88
N ARG A 22 16.43 11.88 -5.97
CA ARG A 22 16.20 12.13 -4.55
C ARG A 22 16.43 13.62 -4.31
N PRO A 23 15.43 14.40 -3.88
CA PRO A 23 15.66 15.78 -3.51
C PRO A 23 16.80 15.79 -2.50
N LYS A 24 17.89 16.50 -2.81
CA LYS A 24 19.04 16.65 -1.92
C LYS A 24 18.51 17.27 -0.62
N MET A 25 18.30 16.43 0.39
CA MET A 25 17.84 16.90 1.68
C MET A 25 19.03 17.49 2.40
N TYR A 26 19.07 18.83 2.46
CA TYR A 26 20.06 19.51 3.25
C TYR A 26 19.87 19.15 4.74
N PRO A 27 20.93 18.73 5.45
CA PRO A 27 20.84 18.45 6.87
C PRO A 27 20.38 19.71 7.62
N GLU A 28 19.66 19.53 8.72
CA GLU A 28 19.06 20.65 9.44
C GLU A 28 20.10 21.60 10.03
N GLU A 29 21.22 21.06 10.53
CA GLU A 29 22.32 21.88 11.05
C GLU A 29 22.90 22.81 9.99
N PHE A 30 23.01 22.34 8.75
CA PHE A 30 23.50 23.16 7.65
C PHE A 30 22.53 24.30 7.35
N ARG A 31 21.22 24.00 7.29
CA ARG A 31 20.19 25.01 7.08
C ARG A 31 20.21 26.09 8.17
N ARG A 32 20.35 25.70 9.43
CA ARG A 32 20.47 26.63 10.57
C ARG A 32 21.68 27.56 10.41
N LYS A 33 22.87 27.01 10.14
CA LYS A 33 24.09 27.81 9.92
C LYS A 33 23.94 28.81 8.77
N VAL A 34 23.29 28.41 7.68
CA VAL A 34 23.02 29.32 6.54
C VAL A 34 22.08 30.45 6.96
N LEU A 35 21.02 30.14 7.71
CA LEU A 35 20.09 31.14 8.23
C LEU A 35 20.75 32.07 9.25
N ASP A 36 21.65 31.57 10.11
CA ASP A 36 22.42 32.38 11.06
C ASP A 36 23.29 33.41 10.34
N LEU A 37 23.93 33.03 9.22
CA LEU A 37 24.72 33.95 8.39
C LEU A 37 23.85 35.05 7.76
N VAL A 38 22.63 34.70 7.34
CA VAL A 38 21.68 35.68 6.78
C VAL A 38 21.12 36.59 7.88
N ALA A 39 20.87 36.05 9.08
CA ALA A 39 20.44 36.81 10.24
C ALA A 39 21.53 37.78 10.74
N ALA A 40 22.81 37.41 10.60
CA ALA A 40 23.95 38.28 10.84
C ALA A 40 24.10 39.44 9.83
N GLY A 41 23.19 39.56 8.86
CA GLY A 41 23.11 40.68 7.92
C GLY A 41 23.80 40.43 6.58
N ARG A 42 24.31 39.22 6.32
CA ARG A 42 24.84 38.89 4.99
C ARG A 42 23.69 38.72 3.99
N PRO A 43 23.81 39.24 2.75
CA PRO A 43 22.79 39.07 1.74
C PRO A 43 22.71 37.60 1.31
N ALA A 44 21.48 37.07 1.22
CA ALA A 44 21.22 35.68 0.87
C ALA A 44 21.86 35.28 -0.47
N ALA A 45 21.90 36.18 -1.46
CA ALA A 45 22.54 35.95 -2.75
C ALA A 45 24.06 35.70 -2.65
N GLN A 46 24.74 36.36 -1.71
CA GLN A 46 26.18 36.16 -1.51
C GLN A 46 26.44 34.84 -0.78
N VAL A 47 25.65 34.52 0.25
CA VAL A 47 25.73 33.24 0.96
C VAL A 47 25.40 32.07 0.02
N ALA A 48 24.45 32.24 -0.89
CA ALA A 48 24.11 31.30 -1.95
C ALA A 48 25.30 31.02 -2.87
N ALA A 49 25.97 32.08 -3.33
CA ALA A 49 27.15 31.97 -4.20
C ALA A 49 28.35 31.31 -3.48
N ASP A 50 28.59 31.65 -2.21
CA ASP A 50 29.69 31.09 -1.43
C ASP A 50 29.54 29.58 -1.18
N LEU A 51 28.29 29.10 -1.10
CA LEU A 51 27.95 27.71 -0.75
C LEU A 51 27.51 26.87 -1.95
N ASP A 52 27.46 27.45 -3.15
CA ASP A 52 26.94 26.85 -4.39
C ASP A 52 25.51 26.30 -4.24
N ILE A 53 24.63 27.11 -3.62
CA ILE A 53 23.22 26.79 -3.40
C ILE A 53 22.36 27.81 -4.13
N GLY A 54 21.19 27.41 -4.63
CA GLY A 54 20.23 28.34 -5.19
C GLY A 54 19.69 29.32 -4.13
N ASP A 55 19.76 30.61 -4.42
CA ASP A 55 19.20 31.73 -3.64
C ASP A 55 17.75 31.48 -3.17
N GLN A 56 16.91 30.96 -4.07
CA GLN A 56 15.51 30.62 -3.80
C GLN A 56 15.36 29.61 -2.64
N THR A 57 16.32 28.71 -2.49
CA THR A 57 16.32 27.71 -1.42
C THR A 57 16.50 28.38 -0.05
N ILE A 58 17.38 29.38 0.03
CA ILE A 58 17.63 30.14 1.26
C ILE A 58 16.40 30.98 1.62
N TYR A 59 15.76 31.62 0.63
CA TYR A 59 14.51 32.36 0.86
C TYR A 59 13.38 31.45 1.36
N ALA A 60 13.25 30.25 0.81
CA ALA A 60 12.27 29.27 1.27
C ALA A 60 12.50 28.86 2.73
N TRP A 61 13.76 28.62 3.12
CA TRP A 61 14.11 28.31 4.52
C TRP A 61 13.82 29.47 5.47
N ARG A 62 14.15 30.70 5.06
CA ARG A 62 13.86 31.89 5.85
C ARG A 62 12.36 32.08 6.04
N LYS A 63 11.56 31.88 4.99
CA LYS A 63 10.10 31.93 5.09
C LYS A 63 9.57 30.88 6.07
N GLN A 64 10.09 29.66 6.03
CA GLN A 64 9.67 28.61 6.95
C GLN A 64 10.05 28.93 8.40
N GLU A 65 11.23 29.50 8.64
CA GLU A 65 11.67 29.92 9.98
C GLU A 65 10.79 31.05 10.55
N LEU A 66 10.37 32.00 9.71
CA LEU A 66 9.39 33.03 10.09
C LEU A 66 8.02 32.44 10.43
N ILE A 67 7.60 31.37 9.75
CA ILE A 67 6.35 30.65 10.06
C ILE A 67 6.51 29.88 11.38
N ASP A 68 7.64 29.18 11.55
CA ASP A 68 7.91 28.37 12.74
C ASP A 68 8.08 29.24 14.01
N THR A 69 8.57 30.48 13.88
CA THR A 69 8.66 31.48 14.97
C THR A 69 7.35 32.26 15.19
N GLY A 70 6.32 32.04 14.36
CA GLY A 70 5.03 32.70 14.47
C GLY A 70 4.99 34.15 13.95
N GLN A 71 6.04 34.61 13.26
CA GLN A 71 6.09 35.95 12.65
C GLN A 71 5.32 36.02 11.31
N ALA A 72 5.04 34.88 10.69
CA ALA A 72 4.25 34.76 9.48
C ALA A 72 3.14 33.73 9.63
N GLN A 73 1.99 33.99 8.98
CA GLN A 73 0.89 33.03 8.94
C GLN A 73 1.23 31.85 8.02
N GLY A 74 1.15 30.63 8.54
CA GLY A 74 1.42 29.41 7.79
C GLY A 74 1.34 28.17 8.68
N ILE A 75 1.40 26.99 8.05
CA ILE A 75 1.45 25.71 8.77
C ILE A 75 2.91 25.48 9.18
N THR A 76 3.15 25.47 10.48
CA THR A 76 4.46 25.20 11.07
C THR A 76 4.92 23.78 10.72
N ARG A 77 6.23 23.55 10.79
CA ARG A 77 6.79 22.22 10.51
C ARG A 77 6.23 21.14 11.45
N GLY A 78 5.92 21.50 12.70
CA GLY A 78 5.27 20.61 13.67
C GLY A 78 3.87 20.22 13.23
N GLU A 79 3.03 21.21 12.92
CA GLU A 79 1.66 20.98 12.44
C GLU A 79 1.63 20.15 11.13
N GLN A 80 2.61 20.34 10.23
CA GLN A 80 2.73 19.50 9.03
C GLN A 80 2.95 18.02 9.37
N THR A 81 3.78 17.71 10.37
CA THR A 81 4.02 16.32 10.78
C THR A 81 2.78 15.68 11.40
N GLU A 82 2.04 16.44 12.21
CA GLU A 82 0.80 15.99 12.81
C GLU A 82 -0.29 15.75 11.74
N LEU A 83 -0.41 16.66 10.78
CA LEU A 83 -1.31 16.51 9.63
C LEU A 83 -0.96 15.28 8.78
N ALA A 84 0.33 15.00 8.58
CA ALA A 84 0.77 13.81 7.87
C ALA A 84 0.42 12.53 8.62
N ALA A 85 0.66 12.49 9.93
CA ALA A 85 0.31 11.36 10.79
C ALA A 85 -1.21 11.12 10.82
N ALA A 86 -2.01 12.19 10.96
CA ALA A 86 -3.47 12.12 10.93
C ALA A 86 -3.99 11.59 9.59
N ARG A 87 -3.46 12.09 8.46
CA ARG A 87 -3.83 11.59 7.12
C ARG A 87 -3.47 10.12 6.94
N GLN A 88 -2.34 9.68 7.47
CA GLN A 88 -1.95 8.27 7.42
C GLN A 88 -2.93 7.41 8.22
N ARG A 89 -3.34 7.86 9.41
CA ARG A 89 -4.30 7.14 10.23
C ARG A 89 -5.67 7.06 9.57
N ILE A 90 -6.13 8.13 8.92
CA ILE A 90 -7.38 8.14 8.16
C ILE A 90 -7.32 7.08 7.05
N ARG A 91 -6.26 7.05 6.25
CA ARG A 91 -6.11 6.05 5.17
C ARG A 91 -6.12 4.61 5.70
N GLU A 92 -5.45 4.38 6.83
CA GLU A 92 -5.42 3.06 7.45
C GLU A 92 -6.82 2.63 7.89
N VAL A 93 -7.56 3.53 8.56
CA VAL A 93 -8.92 3.28 9.00
C VAL A 93 -9.86 3.06 7.80
N GLU A 94 -9.78 3.88 6.77
CA GLU A 94 -10.56 3.74 5.55
C GLU A 94 -10.30 2.38 4.87
N THR A 95 -9.04 1.94 4.86
CA THR A 95 -8.65 0.62 4.34
C THR A 95 -9.27 -0.51 5.15
N GLN A 96 -9.21 -0.41 6.49
CA GLN A 96 -9.83 -1.40 7.38
C GLN A 96 -11.35 -1.46 7.17
N VAL A 97 -12.01 -0.31 7.08
CA VAL A 97 -13.45 -0.23 6.81
C VAL A 97 -13.79 -0.86 5.46
N ALA A 98 -13.01 -0.59 4.40
CA ALA A 98 -13.22 -1.18 3.09
C ALA A 98 -13.08 -2.72 3.10
N ILE A 99 -12.08 -3.25 3.81
CA ILE A 99 -11.89 -4.70 3.97
C ILE A 99 -13.07 -5.32 4.72
N LEU A 100 -13.49 -4.71 5.83
CA LEU A 100 -14.61 -5.21 6.64
C LEU A 100 -15.94 -5.13 5.88
N ALA A 101 -16.17 -4.06 5.12
CA ALA A 101 -17.33 -3.93 4.26
C ALA A 101 -17.35 -5.04 3.20
N ARG A 102 -16.21 -5.30 2.54
CA ARG A 102 -16.11 -6.39 1.56
C ARG A 102 -16.37 -7.76 2.20
N ALA A 103 -15.85 -8.01 3.40
CA ALA A 103 -16.09 -9.25 4.13
C ALA A 103 -17.58 -9.41 4.49
N ARG A 104 -18.23 -8.34 4.97
CA ARG A 104 -19.67 -8.32 5.24
C ARG A 104 -20.47 -8.65 3.99
N ASP A 105 -20.14 -8.03 2.87
CA ASP A 105 -20.88 -8.23 1.61
C ASP A 105 -20.77 -9.68 1.13
N LEU A 106 -19.58 -10.29 1.22
CA LEU A 106 -19.39 -11.71 0.92
C LEU A 106 -20.19 -12.66 1.83
N LEU A 107 -20.45 -12.26 3.07
CA LEU A 107 -21.28 -13.03 4.01
C LEU A 107 -22.78 -12.82 3.77
N GLN A 108 -23.17 -11.68 3.22
CA GLN A 108 -24.56 -11.33 2.90
C GLN A 108 -24.98 -11.77 1.50
N GLU A 109 -24.03 -12.02 0.59
CA GLU A 109 -24.33 -12.67 -0.67
C GLU A 109 -25.10 -13.95 -0.37
N PRO A 110 -26.32 -14.13 -0.92
CA PRO A 110 -27.00 -15.39 -0.82
C PRO A 110 -26.14 -16.38 -1.59
N HIS A 111 -25.28 -17.10 -0.88
CA HIS A 111 -24.80 -18.38 -1.36
C HIS A 111 -26.07 -19.12 -1.77
N SER A 112 -26.26 -19.33 -3.07
CA SER A 112 -27.25 -20.28 -3.48
C SER A 112 -26.85 -21.55 -2.77
N ARG A 113 -27.62 -21.94 -1.75
CA ARG A 113 -27.54 -23.25 -1.13
C ARG A 113 -28.09 -24.20 -2.19
N ASN A 114 -27.36 -24.34 -3.29
CA ASN A 114 -27.43 -25.48 -4.17
C ASN A 114 -26.81 -26.63 -3.37
N GLY A 115 -27.55 -27.07 -2.36
CA GLY A 115 -27.50 -28.44 -1.92
C GLY A 115 -27.88 -29.29 -3.14
N GLY A 116 -26.89 -29.97 -3.69
CA GLY A 116 -27.09 -31.13 -4.55
C GLY A 116 -27.61 -30.84 -5.96
N SER A 117 -26.74 -30.37 -6.84
CA SER A 117 -26.39 -31.19 -8.01
C SER A 117 -25.09 -30.65 -8.61
N LEU A 118 -24.12 -31.54 -8.78
CA LEU A 118 -23.08 -31.32 -9.78
C LEU A 118 -23.78 -31.51 -11.14
N PRO A 119 -23.81 -30.54 -12.05
CA PRO A 119 -24.02 -30.86 -13.45
C PRO A 119 -22.73 -31.56 -13.92
N SER A 120 -22.70 -32.87 -13.76
CA SER A 120 -21.84 -33.74 -14.56
C SER A 120 -22.26 -33.56 -16.02
N GLY A 121 -21.65 -32.61 -16.71
CA GLY A 121 -21.85 -32.41 -18.14
C GLY A 121 -21.97 -30.96 -18.59
N ALA A 122 -20.95 -30.12 -18.34
CA ALA A 122 -20.75 -28.87 -19.10
C ALA A 122 -19.34 -28.31 -18.89
N MET A 123 -18.31 -29.09 -19.19
CA MET A 123 -16.95 -28.58 -19.45
C MET A 123 -16.47 -29.26 -20.74
N ALA A 124 -17.08 -28.88 -21.86
CA ALA A 124 -16.69 -29.34 -23.19
C ALA A 124 -16.82 -28.25 -24.27
N ALA A 125 -16.98 -26.97 -23.87
CA ALA A 125 -17.11 -25.86 -24.83
C ALA A 125 -15.91 -24.89 -24.83
N GLU A 126 -15.08 -24.89 -23.79
CA GLU A 126 -13.87 -24.05 -23.75
C GLU A 126 -12.66 -24.99 -23.65
N GLY A 127 -11.93 -25.14 -24.75
CA GLY A 127 -10.81 -26.08 -24.91
C GLY A 127 -9.59 -25.75 -24.05
N LEU A 128 -9.71 -25.91 -22.72
CA LEU A 128 -8.58 -25.90 -21.79
C LEU A 128 -8.28 -27.32 -21.29
N PRO A 129 -6.99 -27.74 -21.27
CA PRO A 129 -6.60 -29.08 -20.86
C PRO A 129 -6.70 -29.25 -19.34
N VAL A 130 -7.54 -30.18 -18.89
CA VAL A 130 -7.67 -30.55 -17.48
C VAL A 130 -6.50 -31.46 -17.08
N PRO A 131 -5.73 -31.18 -16.01
CA PRO A 131 -4.67 -32.08 -15.55
C PRO A 131 -5.26 -33.40 -15.00
N PRO A 132 -4.63 -34.57 -15.25
CA PRO A 132 -5.14 -35.86 -14.81
C PRO A 132 -4.82 -36.09 -13.32
N ALA A 133 -5.50 -35.38 -12.43
CA ALA A 133 -5.33 -35.55 -10.98
C ALA A 133 -6.60 -36.11 -10.27
N CYS A 134 -7.67 -36.43 -11.02
CA CYS A 134 -8.92 -36.96 -10.47
C CYS A 134 -9.05 -38.50 -10.48
N ARG A 135 -7.94 -39.24 -10.43
CA ARG A 135 -7.97 -40.72 -10.26
C ARG A 135 -7.52 -41.21 -8.88
N LEU A 136 -7.53 -40.37 -7.84
CA LEU A 136 -7.09 -40.76 -6.49
C LEU A 136 -8.11 -40.62 -5.35
N LEU A 137 -9.38 -40.29 -5.62
CA LEU A 137 -10.42 -40.22 -4.58
C LEU A 137 -11.57 -41.21 -4.76
N SER A 138 -11.29 -42.36 -5.39
CA SER A 138 -12.22 -43.51 -5.44
C SER A 138 -12.13 -44.44 -4.22
N SER A 139 -11.26 -44.18 -3.22
CA SER A 139 -11.07 -45.11 -2.09
C SER A 139 -11.37 -44.54 -0.69
N ALA A 140 -11.73 -43.25 -0.54
CA ALA A 140 -12.00 -42.65 0.77
C ALA A 140 -13.49 -42.61 1.19
N ARG A 141 -14.43 -43.12 0.37
CA ARG A 141 -15.86 -43.22 0.75
C ARG A 141 -16.25 -44.51 1.48
N SER A 142 -15.37 -45.52 1.53
CA SER A 142 -15.69 -46.84 2.10
C SER A 142 -15.29 -47.07 3.57
N ARG A 143 -14.71 -46.06 4.24
CA ARG A 143 -14.29 -46.17 5.65
C ARG A 143 -15.12 -45.32 6.63
N MET A 144 -15.82 -44.28 6.16
CA MET A 144 -16.56 -43.35 7.04
C MET A 144 -18.00 -43.78 7.39
N LEU A 145 -18.59 -44.74 6.66
CA LEU A 145 -19.97 -45.20 6.88
C LEU A 145 -20.07 -46.61 7.49
N ARG A 146 -19.09 -47.01 8.33
CA ARG A 146 -19.15 -48.25 9.12
C ARG A 146 -19.05 -48.06 10.64
N ARG A 147 -19.23 -46.83 11.14
CA ARG A 147 -19.32 -46.52 12.58
C ARG A 147 -20.51 -45.61 12.89
N ALA A 148 -21.70 -46.09 12.56
CA ALA A 148 -22.96 -45.71 13.20
C ALA A 148 -23.79 -47.02 13.15
N HIS A 149 -24.28 -47.64 14.22
CA HIS A 149 -24.81 -47.22 15.53
C HIS A 149 -24.87 -48.50 16.42
N PRO A 150 -25.52 -48.57 17.61
CA PRO A 150 -25.83 -47.57 18.64
C PRO A 150 -25.43 -48.06 20.06
N ALA A 151 -25.17 -47.15 21.01
CA ALA A 151 -25.36 -47.43 22.43
C ALA A 151 -25.72 -46.10 23.10
N ALA A 152 -27.01 -45.88 23.33
CA ALA A 152 -27.61 -46.00 24.66
C ALA A 152 -27.35 -44.73 25.49
N LEU A 153 -28.38 -43.89 25.55
CA LEU A 153 -28.54 -42.86 26.56
C LEU A 153 -28.54 -43.51 27.96
N PRO A 154 -28.08 -42.79 28.98
CA PRO A 154 -28.96 -42.65 30.12
C PRO A 154 -29.24 -41.19 30.44
N SER A 155 -30.55 -40.92 30.50
CA SER A 155 -31.16 -39.77 31.13
C SER A 155 -30.76 -39.68 32.60
N THR A 156 -30.21 -38.55 33.01
CA THR A 156 -30.18 -37.94 34.36
C THR A 156 -29.13 -36.82 34.31
N LEU A 157 -29.28 -35.64 34.88
CA LEU A 157 -30.27 -35.13 35.80
C LEU A 157 -30.22 -33.60 35.70
N PHE A 158 -31.41 -33.05 35.55
CA PHE A 158 -31.82 -31.69 35.87
C PHE A 158 -31.22 -31.22 37.21
N GLY A 159 -30.60 -30.04 37.24
CA GLY A 159 -30.06 -29.42 38.47
C GLY A 159 -29.75 -27.93 38.27
N MET A 160 -30.73 -27.09 38.57
CA MET A 160 -30.68 -25.62 38.59
C MET A 160 -30.06 -25.08 39.91
N PRO A 161 -29.75 -23.77 40.01
CA PRO A 161 -28.64 -23.21 40.77
C PRO A 161 -29.00 -22.83 42.22
N GLY A 162 -27.96 -22.62 43.03
CA GLY A 162 -28.02 -21.90 44.31
C GLY A 162 -27.49 -20.49 44.18
#